data_AF-A0A1G1CPR0-F1
#
_entry.id   AF-A0A1G1CPR0-F1
#
_cell.length_a   1.000
_cell.length_b   1.000
_cell.length_c   1.000
_cell.angle_alpha   90.00
_cell.angle_beta   90.00
_cell.angle_gamma   90.00
#
_symmetry.space_group_name_H-M   'P 1'
#
loop_
_entity.id
_entity.type
_entity.pdbx_description
1 polymer ?
#
loop_
_entity_poly.entity_id
_entity_poly.type
_entity_poly.pdbx_seq_one_letter_code
_entity_poly.pdbx_strand_id
1 'polypeptide(L)'
;MSQISDDYLIGFIEGEGCFYVSFVPSKETKSRWQLIYFFKVSQNPRGIEVLEALKNRLECGYIKHNASATSSDKSLAYVVRNIRDIKEKVIPFFNEKLIIKREDFKKFCQVIQLVLEKKHLTREGVEEIISITNTMNTGKRKYHAHRILRDYTSEKH
;
A
#
# COMPACT_ATOMS: atom_id res chain seq x y z
N MET A 1 24.24 -16.35 -3.66
CA MET A 1 23.30 -15.49 -4.41
C MET A 1 24.00 -14.15 -4.61
N SER A 2 24.06 -13.61 -5.83
CA SER A 2 24.63 -12.27 -6.06
C SER A 2 23.81 -11.24 -5.28
N GLN A 3 24.49 -10.44 -4.47
CA GLN A 3 23.85 -9.40 -3.68
C GLN A 3 23.43 -8.26 -4.61
N ILE A 4 22.13 -8.17 -4.93
CA ILE A 4 21.56 -7.03 -5.64
C ILE A 4 21.69 -5.80 -4.74
N SER A 5 22.19 -4.69 -5.28
CA SER A 5 22.36 -3.46 -4.51
C SER A 5 21.03 -2.80 -4.16
N ASP A 6 21.00 -2.05 -3.05
CA ASP A 6 19.85 -1.23 -2.67
C ASP A 6 19.49 -0.25 -3.79
N ASP A 7 20.47 0.37 -4.45
CA ASP A 7 20.24 1.34 -5.51
C ASP A 7 19.50 0.72 -6.72
N TYR A 8 19.85 -0.51 -7.09
CA TYR A 8 19.12 -1.23 -8.13
C TYR A 8 17.68 -1.50 -7.71
N LEU A 9 17.47 -1.98 -6.48
CA LEU A 9 16.13 -2.26 -5.96
C LEU A 9 15.28 -1.00 -5.89
N ILE A 10 15.85 0.12 -5.43
CA ILE A 10 15.18 1.43 -5.41
C ILE A 10 14.80 1.85 -6.83
N GLY A 11 15.75 1.80 -7.78
CA GLY A 11 15.47 2.14 -9.19
C GLY A 11 14.38 1.27 -9.80
N PHE A 12 14.38 -0.03 -9.49
CA PHE A 12 13.33 -0.94 -9.95
C PHE A 12 11.97 -0.60 -9.34
N ILE A 13 11.92 -0.23 -8.06
CA ILE A 13 10.70 0.19 -7.37
C ILE A 13 10.18 1.53 -7.89
N GLU A 14 11.04 2.45 -8.33
CA GLU A 14 10.63 3.68 -9.02
C GLU A 14 9.84 3.41 -10.30
N GLY A 15 10.10 2.28 -10.97
CA GLY A 15 9.30 1.81 -12.10
C GLY A 15 8.06 1.03 -11.67
N GLU A 16 8.29 -0.09 -10.99
CA GLU A 16 7.29 -1.17 -10.78
C GLU A 16 6.57 -1.12 -9.42
N GLY A 17 7.03 -0.26 -8.51
CA GLY A 17 6.51 -0.13 -7.16
C GLY A 17 5.16 0.57 -7.08
N CYS A 18 4.37 0.17 -6.09
CA CYS A 18 3.06 0.76 -5.81
C CYS A 18 2.85 0.91 -4.31
N PHE A 19 2.65 2.15 -3.86
CA PHE A 19 2.16 2.49 -2.53
C PHE A 19 0.65 2.70 -2.62
N TYR A 20 -0.11 1.74 -2.11
CA TYR A 20 -1.55 1.71 -2.27
C TYR A 20 -2.27 2.01 -0.97
N VAL A 21 -3.29 2.85 -1.04
CA VAL A 21 -4.26 3.09 0.03
C VAL A 21 -5.65 3.25 -0.59
N SER A 22 -6.64 2.52 -0.07
CA SER A 22 -8.06 2.71 -0.43
C SER A 22 -8.99 2.16 0.63
N PHE A 23 -10.18 2.74 0.74
CA PHE A 23 -11.29 2.12 1.45
C PHE A 23 -12.01 1.11 0.55
N VAL A 24 -12.43 -0.01 1.12
CA VAL A 24 -13.27 -1.03 0.48
C VAL A 24 -14.43 -1.41 1.41
N PRO A 25 -15.59 -1.80 0.89
CA PRO A 25 -16.68 -2.32 1.72
C PRO A 25 -16.24 -3.58 2.46
N SER A 26 -16.54 -3.67 3.76
CA SER A 26 -16.26 -4.85 4.58
C SER A 26 -17.35 -5.07 5.60
N LYS A 27 -17.98 -6.25 5.56
CA LYS A 27 -19.03 -6.64 6.53
C LYS A 27 -18.48 -6.88 7.93
N GLU A 28 -17.17 -7.11 8.05
CA GLU A 28 -16.46 -7.45 9.28
C GLU A 28 -16.15 -6.21 10.14
N THR A 29 -16.20 -5.02 9.56
CA THR A 29 -15.96 -3.75 10.25
C THR A 29 -17.27 -3.12 10.71
N LYS A 30 -17.26 -2.47 11.88
CA LYS A 30 -18.42 -1.72 12.40
C LYS A 30 -18.87 -0.62 11.42
N SER A 31 -17.91 0.10 10.84
CA SER A 31 -18.14 1.17 9.86
C SER A 31 -18.60 0.67 8.49
N ARG A 32 -18.64 -0.65 8.26
CA ARG A 32 -18.84 -1.26 6.93
C ARG A 32 -17.73 -0.95 5.91
N TRP A 33 -16.65 -0.31 6.34
CA TRP A 33 -15.51 0.08 5.52
C TRP A 33 -14.21 -0.39 6.14
N GLN A 34 -13.40 -1.07 5.33
CA GLN A 34 -12.03 -1.42 5.69
C GLN A 34 -11.06 -0.54 4.91
N LEU A 35 -10.11 0.08 5.63
CA LEU A 35 -8.97 0.70 5.01
C LEU A 35 -7.96 -0.38 4.60
N ILE A 36 -7.66 -0.43 3.31
CA ILE A 36 -6.64 -1.30 2.73
C ILE A 36 -5.43 -0.45 2.40
N TYR A 37 -4.28 -0.87 2.90
CA TYR A 37 -2.98 -0.30 2.56
C TYR A 37 -1.99 -1.42 2.26
N PHE A 38 -1.10 -1.20 1.29
CA PHE A 38 0.01 -2.11 1.02
C PHE A 38 1.11 -1.44 0.20
N PHE A 39 2.33 -1.95 0.34
CA PHE A 39 3.39 -1.79 -0.66
C PHE A 39 3.38 -3.03 -1.56
N LYS A 40 3.47 -2.82 -2.88
CA LYS A 40 3.49 -3.91 -3.88
C LYS A 40 4.51 -3.62 -4.97
N VAL A 41 5.19 -4.65 -5.43
CA VAL A 41 5.96 -4.65 -6.68
C VAL A 41 5.47 -5.81 -7.54
N SER A 42 5.04 -5.52 -8.76
CA SER A 42 4.55 -6.51 -9.72
C SER A 42 5.62 -6.82 -10.76
N GLN A 43 5.71 -8.06 -11.23
CA GLN A 43 6.61 -8.43 -12.31
C GLN A 43 6.10 -9.67 -13.04
N ASN A 44 6.49 -9.84 -14.31
CA ASN A 44 6.26 -11.09 -15.02
C ASN A 44 7.04 -12.26 -14.34
N PRO A 45 6.63 -13.52 -14.55
CA PRO A 45 7.29 -14.67 -13.92
C PRO A 45 8.78 -14.83 -14.21
N ARG A 46 9.27 -14.34 -15.37
CA ARG A 46 10.71 -14.43 -15.71
C ARG A 46 11.56 -13.53 -14.82
N GLY A 47 10.98 -12.49 -14.22
CA GLY A 47 11.65 -11.58 -13.29
C GLY A 47 11.42 -11.89 -11.81
N ILE A 48 11.03 -13.13 -11.46
CA ILE A 48 10.76 -13.52 -10.06
C ILE A 48 11.97 -13.29 -9.14
N GLU A 49 13.19 -13.44 -9.65
CA GLU A 49 14.44 -13.27 -8.89
C GLU A 49 14.51 -11.89 -8.22
N VAL A 50 14.01 -10.83 -8.87
CA VAL A 50 13.96 -9.48 -8.29
C VAL A 50 12.95 -9.39 -7.15
N LEU A 51 11.80 -10.08 -7.27
CA LEU A 51 10.80 -10.13 -6.20
C LEU A 51 11.32 -10.91 -4.99
N GLU A 52 12.06 -11.99 -5.21
CA GLU A 52 12.72 -12.75 -4.14
C GLU A 52 13.84 -11.94 -3.49
N ALA A 53 14.62 -11.20 -4.27
CA ALA A 53 15.63 -10.30 -3.75
C ALA A 53 15.02 -9.21 -2.87
N LEU A 54 13.89 -8.61 -3.27
CA LEU A 54 13.14 -7.65 -2.44
C LEU A 54 12.65 -8.27 -1.13
N LYS A 55 12.03 -9.45 -1.21
CA LYS A 55 11.53 -10.17 -0.03
C LYS A 55 12.67 -10.50 0.94
N ASN A 56 13.81 -10.94 0.43
CA ASN A 56 14.98 -11.25 1.25
C ASN A 56 15.63 -9.98 1.82
N ARG A 57 15.73 -8.91 1.02
CA ARG A 57 16.32 -7.63 1.45
C ARG A 57 15.50 -6.94 2.54
N LEU A 58 14.17 -6.99 2.43
CA LEU A 58 13.25 -6.38 3.39
C LEU A 58 12.87 -7.31 4.53
N GLU A 59 13.20 -8.60 4.44
CA GLU A 59 12.86 -9.64 5.43
C GLU A 59 11.39 -9.62 5.88
N CYS A 60 10.48 -9.30 4.98
CA CYS A 60 9.04 -9.27 5.23
C CYS A 60 8.23 -9.43 3.95
N GLY A 61 6.90 -9.49 4.11
CA GLY A 61 5.97 -9.66 2.99
C GLY A 61 6.00 -11.05 2.37
N TYR A 62 5.27 -11.18 1.27
CA TYR A 62 5.11 -12.46 0.57
C TYR A 62 4.96 -12.24 -0.94
N ILE A 63 5.26 -13.28 -1.71
CA ILE A 63 5.06 -13.29 -3.17
C ILE A 63 3.79 -14.09 -3.46
N LYS A 64 2.98 -13.60 -4.39
CA LYS A 64 1.79 -14.30 -4.89
C LYS A 64 1.53 -13.98 -6.36
N HIS A 65 0.66 -14.76 -7.00
CA HIS A 65 0.08 -14.34 -8.28
C HIS A 65 -0.73 -13.05 -8.12
N ASN A 66 -0.63 -12.18 -9.12
CA ASN A 66 -1.44 -10.97 -9.18
C ASN A 66 -2.91 -11.36 -9.36
N ALA A 67 -3.83 -10.60 -8.75
CA ALA A 67 -5.25 -10.84 -8.94
C ALA A 67 -5.61 -10.37 -10.35
N SER A 68 -5.72 -11.32 -11.28
CA SER A 68 -5.81 -11.00 -12.69
C SER A 68 -7.16 -10.41 -13.10
N ALA A 69 -7.14 -9.47 -14.07
CA ALA A 69 -8.33 -9.03 -14.81
C ALA A 69 -8.73 -10.03 -15.94
N THR A 70 -7.84 -10.95 -16.32
CA THR A 70 -8.04 -11.94 -17.39
C THR A 70 -7.51 -13.33 -17.01
N SER A 71 -7.94 -14.40 -17.66
CA SER A 71 -7.38 -15.74 -17.37
C SER A 71 -5.90 -15.91 -17.79
N SER A 72 -5.30 -14.93 -18.49
CA SER A 72 -3.98 -15.02 -19.10
C SER A 72 -2.85 -14.25 -18.40
N ASP A 73 -3.15 -13.33 -17.48
CA ASP A 73 -2.09 -12.64 -16.72
C ASP A 73 -1.44 -13.62 -15.73
N LYS A 74 -0.16 -13.90 -15.98
CA LYS A 74 0.67 -14.76 -15.13
C LYS A 74 1.55 -13.96 -14.17
N SER A 75 1.41 -12.63 -14.12
CA SER A 75 2.26 -11.78 -13.29
C SER A 75 2.24 -12.18 -11.81
N LEU A 76 3.39 -12.00 -11.18
CA LEU A 76 3.63 -12.17 -9.76
C LEU A 76 3.68 -10.81 -9.09
N ALA A 77 3.46 -10.80 -7.79
CA ALA A 77 3.55 -9.60 -6.97
C ALA A 77 4.19 -9.93 -5.63
N TYR A 78 5.25 -9.20 -5.29
CA TYR A 78 5.72 -9.05 -3.92
C TYR A 78 4.82 -8.05 -3.19
N VAL A 79 4.33 -8.40 -2.00
CA VAL A 79 3.35 -7.59 -1.25
C VAL A 79 3.70 -7.53 0.23
N VAL A 80 3.70 -6.31 0.79
CA VAL A 80 3.79 -6.06 2.23
C VAL A 80 2.52 -5.36 2.70
N ARG A 81 1.81 -5.98 3.64
CA ARG A 81 0.55 -5.44 4.22
C ARG A 81 0.57 -5.32 5.73
N ASN A 82 1.47 -6.05 6.40
CA ASN A 82 1.54 -6.03 7.85
C ASN A 82 2.02 -4.65 8.31
N ILE A 83 1.24 -4.00 9.19
CA ILE A 83 1.52 -2.63 9.64
C ILE A 83 2.87 -2.50 10.34
N ARG A 84 3.30 -3.53 11.08
CA ARG A 84 4.58 -3.57 11.78
C ARG A 84 5.73 -3.66 10.78
N ASP A 85 5.66 -4.58 9.81
CA ASP A 85 6.69 -4.68 8.76
C ASP A 85 6.78 -3.39 7.92
N ILE A 86 5.63 -2.76 7.63
CA ILE A 86 5.62 -1.48 6.91
C ILE A 86 6.39 -0.42 7.71
N LYS A 87 6.06 -0.27 9.00
CA LYS A 87 6.69 0.71 9.89
C LYS A 87 8.19 0.44 10.09
N GLU A 88 8.55 -0.80 10.40
CA GLU A 88 9.89 -1.15 10.89
C GLU A 88 10.88 -1.46 9.77
N LYS A 89 10.40 -1.84 8.57
CA LYS A 89 11.27 -2.32 7.47
C LYS A 89 11.07 -1.53 6.18
N VAL A 90 9.83 -1.40 5.73
CA VAL A 90 9.53 -0.75 4.44
C VAL A 90 9.83 0.75 4.48
N ILE A 91 9.28 1.48 5.47
CA ILE A 91 9.47 2.94 5.57
C ILE A 91 10.97 3.29 5.70
N PRO A 92 11.76 2.65 6.60
CA PRO A 92 13.19 2.92 6.70
C PRO A 92 13.98 2.62 5.42
N PHE A 93 13.58 1.59 4.66
CA PHE A 93 14.28 1.23 3.42
C PHE A 93 14.24 2.35 2.37
N PHE A 94 13.13 3.06 2.27
CA PHE A 94 12.89 4.12 1.27
C PHE A 94 13.25 5.53 1.73
N ASN A 95 13.58 5.72 3.01
CA ASN A 95 13.76 7.05 3.57
C ASN A 95 14.78 7.86 2.76
N GLU A 96 14.32 8.98 2.17
CA GLU A 96 15.09 9.89 1.32
C GLU A 96 15.68 9.29 0.02
N LYS A 97 15.39 8.03 -0.32
CA LYS A 97 15.92 7.37 -1.53
C LYS A 97 15.06 7.51 -2.77
N LEU A 98 13.78 7.86 -2.62
CA LEU A 98 12.84 7.97 -3.74
C LEU A 98 12.89 9.35 -4.42
N ILE A 99 12.73 9.36 -5.73
CA ILE A 99 12.67 10.49 -6.66
C ILE A 99 11.27 10.59 -7.27
N ILE A 100 10.84 9.60 -8.09
CA ILE A 100 9.59 9.69 -8.87
C ILE A 100 8.39 9.42 -7.95
N LYS A 101 8.47 8.38 -7.12
CA LYS A 101 7.41 7.98 -6.18
C LYS A 101 7.49 8.66 -4.82
N ARG A 102 8.34 9.68 -4.67
CA ARG A 102 8.58 10.37 -3.39
C ARG A 102 7.29 10.88 -2.73
N GLU A 103 6.45 11.58 -3.49
CA GLU A 103 5.22 12.17 -2.95
C GLU A 103 4.16 11.12 -2.61
N ASP A 104 4.03 10.07 -3.42
CA ASP A 104 3.16 8.93 -3.10
C ASP A 104 3.62 8.21 -1.82
N PHE A 105 4.94 8.01 -1.68
CA PHE A 105 5.52 7.40 -0.49
C PHE A 105 5.32 8.26 0.76
N LYS A 106 5.50 9.58 0.68
CA LYS A 106 5.23 10.50 1.79
C LYS A 106 3.77 10.41 2.25
N LYS A 107 2.82 10.46 1.32
CA LYS A 107 1.39 10.33 1.61
C LYS A 107 1.04 8.96 2.19
N PHE A 108 1.65 7.91 1.68
CA PHE A 108 1.53 6.57 2.25
C PHE A 108 2.02 6.55 3.70
N CYS A 109 3.19 7.13 4.01
CA CYS A 109 3.71 7.24 5.38
C CYS A 109 2.76 8.01 6.30
N GLN A 110 2.17 9.12 5.84
CA GLN A 110 1.18 9.88 6.60
C GLN A 110 -0.04 9.02 6.95
N VAL A 111 -0.60 8.28 5.98
CA VAL A 111 -1.72 7.36 6.25
C VAL A 111 -1.32 6.27 7.24
N ILE A 112 -0.13 5.67 7.08
CA ILE A 112 0.37 4.63 7.99
C ILE A 112 0.48 5.17 9.42
N GLN A 113 0.91 6.43 9.60
CA GLN A 113 0.93 7.07 10.91
C GLN A 113 -0.47 7.22 11.51
N LEU A 114 -1.46 7.67 10.73
CA LEU A 114 -2.87 7.73 11.17
C LEU A 114 -3.43 6.34 11.52
N VAL A 115 -2.96 5.29 10.86
CA VAL A 115 -3.34 3.90 11.19
C VAL A 115 -2.73 3.48 12.53
N LEU A 116 -1.45 3.76 12.75
CA LEU A 116 -0.74 3.45 14.00
C LEU A 116 -1.37 4.17 15.21
N GLU A 117 -1.84 5.40 15.00
CA GLU A 117 -2.57 6.21 16.00
C GLU A 117 -4.04 5.80 16.15
N LYS A 118 -4.49 4.77 15.42
CA LYS A 118 -5.89 4.31 15.37
C LYS A 118 -6.91 5.36 14.90
N LYS A 119 -6.47 6.48 14.33
CA LYS A 119 -7.34 7.55 13.81
C LYS A 119 -8.24 7.09 12.67
N HIS A 120 -7.83 6.09 11.90
CA HIS A 120 -8.65 5.44 10.86
C HIS A 120 -9.96 4.80 11.39
N LEU A 121 -10.14 4.69 12.71
CA LEU A 121 -11.39 4.23 13.34
C LEU A 121 -12.39 5.36 13.62
N THR A 122 -11.94 6.61 13.53
CA THR A 122 -12.74 7.81 13.75
C THR A 122 -13.16 8.45 12.44
N ARG A 123 -14.27 9.19 12.44
CA ARG A 123 -14.74 9.89 11.26
C ARG A 123 -13.75 10.96 10.79
N GLU A 124 -13.20 11.70 11.73
CA GLU A 124 -12.24 12.79 11.49
C GLU A 124 -10.96 12.24 10.87
N GLY A 125 -10.42 11.15 11.43
CA GLY A 125 -9.25 10.49 10.86
C GLY A 125 -9.51 9.86 9.49
N VAL A 126 -10.72 9.38 9.23
CA VAL A 126 -11.11 8.89 7.89
C VAL A 126 -11.21 10.04 6.88
N GLU A 127 -11.75 11.18 7.29
CA GLU A 127 -11.80 12.39 6.46
C GLU A 127 -10.38 12.87 6.10
N GLU A 128 -9.47 12.86 7.06
CA GLU A 128 -8.05 13.16 6.85
C GLU A 128 -7.43 12.17 5.85
N ILE A 129 -7.61 10.86 6.04
CA ILE A 129 -7.10 9.82 5.12
C ILE A 129 -7.69 9.99 3.72
N ILE A 130 -8.98 10.31 3.59
CA ILE A 130 -9.61 10.55 2.30
C ILE A 130 -8.99 11.77 1.62
N SER A 131 -8.74 12.86 2.35
CA SER A 131 -8.13 14.06 1.78
C SER A 131 -6.72 13.78 1.25
N ILE A 132 -5.90 13.04 2.00
CA ILE A 132 -4.55 12.60 1.58
C ILE A 132 -4.67 11.73 0.33
N THR A 133 -5.50 10.68 0.38
CA THR A 133 -5.60 9.70 -0.70
C THR A 133 -6.23 10.25 -1.97
N ASN A 134 -7.11 11.25 -1.90
CA ASN A 134 -7.63 11.92 -3.10
C ASN A 134 -6.53 12.59 -3.93
N THR A 135 -5.40 12.91 -3.31
CA THR A 135 -4.22 13.46 -4.00
C THR A 135 -3.18 12.40 -4.36
N MET A 136 -3.42 11.11 -4.04
CA MET A 136 -2.56 9.99 -4.42
C MET A 136 -3.10 9.31 -5.68
N ASN A 137 -2.25 9.10 -6.69
CA ASN A 137 -2.54 8.43 -7.98
C ASN A 137 -3.75 9.00 -8.76
N THR A 138 -3.64 9.04 -10.10
CA THR A 138 -4.65 9.68 -10.99
C THR A 138 -5.88 8.82 -11.28
N GLY A 139 -5.98 7.61 -10.70
CA GLY A 139 -7.10 6.70 -10.93
C GLY A 139 -8.40 7.18 -10.28
N LYS A 140 -9.53 7.05 -11.00
CA LYS A 140 -10.86 7.35 -10.42
C LYS A 140 -11.09 6.49 -9.18
N ARG A 141 -11.32 7.14 -8.04
CA ARG A 141 -11.71 6.46 -6.80
C ARG A 141 -13.06 5.78 -7.02
N LYS A 142 -13.14 4.48 -6.68
CA LYS A 142 -14.35 3.67 -6.89
C LYS A 142 -15.55 4.11 -6.03
N TYR A 143 -15.27 4.69 -4.87
CA TYR A 143 -16.28 5.13 -3.91
C TYR A 143 -16.08 6.60 -3.56
N HIS A 144 -17.19 7.33 -3.52
CA HIS A 144 -17.17 8.75 -3.14
C HIS A 144 -16.97 8.93 -1.63
N ALA A 145 -16.23 9.97 -1.25
CA ALA A 145 -15.95 10.33 0.13
C ALA A 145 -17.21 10.40 1.02
N HIS A 146 -18.27 11.06 0.53
CA HIS A 146 -19.52 11.23 1.28
C HIS A 146 -20.15 9.89 1.70
N ARG A 147 -20.03 8.86 0.86
CA ARG A 147 -20.58 7.53 1.14
C ARG A 147 -19.81 6.86 2.28
N ILE A 148 -18.50 6.98 2.27
CA ILE A 148 -17.63 6.41 3.32
C ILE A 148 -17.93 7.12 4.64
N LEU A 149 -17.89 8.46 4.66
CA LEU A 149 -18.04 9.26 5.87
C LEU A 149 -19.40 9.09 6.57
N ARG A 150 -20.49 8.92 5.81
CA ARG A 150 -21.83 8.67 6.36
C ARG A 150 -21.90 7.38 7.19
N ASP A 151 -21.15 6.35 6.80
CA ASP A 151 -21.21 5.07 7.50
C ASP A 151 -20.28 5.07 8.75
N TYR A 152 -19.45 6.10 8.92
CA TYR A 152 -18.70 6.37 10.16
C TYR A 152 -19.48 7.22 11.19
N THR A 153 -20.59 7.87 10.80
CA THR A 153 -21.42 8.71 11.71
C THR A 153 -22.46 7.94 12.53
N SER A 154 -22.49 6.61 12.48
CA SER A 154 -23.49 5.82 13.22
C SER A 154 -22.91 5.37 14.57
N GLU A 155 -23.21 6.13 15.62
CA GLU A 155 -22.89 5.84 17.02
C GLU A 155 -23.14 4.37 17.40
N LYS A 156 -22.05 3.60 17.59
CA LYS A 156 -21.91 2.50 18.58
C LYS A 156 -20.41 2.28 18.86
N HIS A 157 -19.77 3.30 19.43
CA HIS A 157 -18.51 3.10 20.15
C HIS A 157 -18.85 2.56 21.53
#